data_AF-A0ABD1H7K1-F1
#
_entry.id   AF-A0ABD1H7K1-F1
#
_cell.length_a   1.000
_cell.length_b   1.000
_cell.length_c   1.000
_cell.angle_alpha   90.00
_cell.angle_beta   90.00
_cell.angle_gamma   90.00
#
_symmetry.space_group_name_H-M   'P 1'
#
loop_
_entity.id
_entity.type
_entity.pdbx_description
1 polymer ?
#
loop_
_entity_poly.entity_id
_entity_poly.type
_entity_poly.pdbx_seq_one_letter_code
_entity_poly.pdbx_strand_id
1 'polypeptide(L)'
;MSLCFQPFHYASKIKCCVRKHTRSQSQGRKNPSLVKVASAETTSTSFLHKQSSDALVGPGNGIGIIGGVSIDSTLSFAKRLKDLLLEEEGSSPPFILCSDPSLSKELSSLDRRSSSPFSSAKTEADCSTVVENLRRKRAFLDRTGVCCVVMPCHISHSWHDEIKEGCSVPFLHVGECVANELKQAQLKPLESGSPLRIGVLATNPSLLPTIYQEKLESKGFEVVLLDKATEEHTVIPAVEALNRKDFEGAQNLFKIALQVLLMKAVNRVILASDHLEQLLPPEDPLWTKCIDPMDALARSSLKYARSPETGK
;
A
#
# COMPACT_ATOMS: atom_id res chain seq x y z
N MET A 1 47.09 -10.27 -14.78
CA MET A 1 46.57 -11.64 -14.97
C MET A 1 45.06 -11.54 -15.06
N SER A 2 44.53 -11.80 -16.24
CA SER A 2 43.11 -11.73 -16.58
C SER A 2 42.46 -13.05 -16.15
N LEU A 3 41.39 -13.01 -15.34
CA LEU A 3 40.58 -14.19 -15.04
C LEU A 3 39.25 -14.06 -15.76
N CYS A 4 39.12 -14.91 -16.77
CA CYS A 4 38.02 -15.02 -17.72
C CYS A 4 36.87 -15.80 -17.06
N PHE A 5 35.65 -15.26 -17.15
CA PHE A 5 34.41 -15.92 -16.73
C PHE A 5 34.03 -17.04 -17.71
N GLN A 6 33.66 -18.22 -17.18
CA GLN A 6 32.89 -19.22 -17.92
C GLN A 6 31.40 -19.12 -17.54
N PRO A 7 30.47 -19.11 -18.51
CA PRO A 7 29.04 -19.14 -18.22
C PRO A 7 28.54 -20.59 -18.09
N PHE A 8 27.90 -20.90 -16.96
CA PHE A 8 27.12 -22.13 -16.81
C PHE A 8 25.73 -21.95 -17.41
N HIS A 9 25.46 -22.71 -18.47
CA HIS A 9 24.13 -22.93 -19.01
C HIS A 9 23.29 -23.78 -18.05
N TYR A 10 22.18 -23.26 -17.56
CA TYR A 10 21.13 -24.09 -16.94
C TYR A 10 19.87 -24.09 -17.81
N ALA A 11 19.47 -25.30 -18.22
CA ALA A 11 18.37 -25.55 -19.13
C ALA A 11 17.03 -25.63 -18.37
N SER A 12 16.06 -24.83 -18.80
CA SER A 12 14.67 -24.89 -18.35
C SER A 12 14.00 -26.20 -18.79
N LYS A 13 13.49 -26.97 -17.83
CA LYS A 13 12.52 -28.06 -18.05
C LYS A 13 11.41 -27.97 -17.01
N ILE A 14 10.27 -27.37 -17.38
CA ILE A 14 8.99 -27.69 -16.73
C ILE A 14 7.96 -27.93 -17.83
N LYS A 15 7.38 -29.14 -17.78
CA LYS A 15 6.45 -29.72 -18.74
C LYS A 15 5.05 -29.13 -18.56
N CYS A 16 4.47 -28.71 -19.67
CA CYS A 16 3.06 -28.39 -19.80
C CYS A 16 2.24 -29.68 -20.00
N CYS A 17 1.26 -29.95 -19.14
CA CYS A 17 0.30 -31.03 -19.31
C CYS A 17 -1.04 -30.46 -19.81
N VAL A 18 -1.21 -30.47 -21.13
CA VAL A 18 -2.51 -30.27 -21.81
C VAL A 18 -3.17 -31.63 -22.01
N ARG A 19 -4.34 -31.85 -21.41
CA ARG A 19 -5.23 -32.99 -21.70
C ARG A 19 -5.92 -32.75 -23.05
N LYS A 20 -5.79 -33.73 -23.94
CA LYS A 20 -6.51 -33.84 -25.20
C LYS A 20 -7.87 -34.50 -24.98
N HIS A 21 -8.94 -33.92 -25.52
CA HIS A 21 -10.10 -34.67 -26.01
C HIS A 21 -10.39 -34.21 -27.45
N THR A 22 -10.03 -35.07 -28.40
CA THR A 22 -10.67 -35.21 -29.73
C THR A 22 -11.85 -36.18 -29.55
N ARG A 23 -12.96 -36.21 -30.30
CA ARG A 23 -13.19 -35.97 -31.73
C ARG A 23 -14.71 -36.13 -31.97
N SER A 24 -15.34 -35.29 -32.80
CA SER A 24 -16.08 -35.75 -33.99
C SER A 24 -16.38 -34.57 -34.91
N GLN A 25 -16.17 -34.78 -36.20
CA GLN A 25 -16.53 -33.89 -37.30
C GLN A 25 -17.73 -34.51 -38.02
N SER A 26 -18.66 -33.69 -38.50
CA SER A 26 -19.24 -33.86 -39.83
C SER A 26 -19.93 -32.58 -40.34
N GLN A 27 -19.32 -32.04 -41.40
CA GLN A 27 -19.85 -31.38 -42.60
C GLN A 27 -21.26 -30.77 -42.65
N GLY A 28 -21.38 -29.59 -43.28
CA GLY A 28 -22.54 -29.25 -44.13
C GLY A 28 -22.89 -27.76 -44.24
N ARG A 29 -22.39 -27.08 -45.28
CA ARG A 29 -22.96 -25.81 -45.80
C ARG A 29 -24.33 -26.08 -46.42
N LYS A 30 -25.33 -25.20 -46.16
CA LYS A 30 -26.31 -24.63 -47.12
C LYS A 30 -27.40 -23.82 -46.37
N ASN A 31 -27.46 -22.50 -46.62
CA ASN A 31 -28.70 -21.70 -46.61
C ASN A 31 -29.51 -22.06 -47.90
N PRO A 32 -30.78 -21.65 -48.16
CA PRO A 32 -31.55 -20.52 -47.60
C PRO A 32 -33.08 -20.75 -47.41
N SER A 33 -33.80 -19.78 -46.83
CA SER A 33 -35.15 -19.26 -47.23
C SER A 33 -35.80 -18.50 -46.05
N LEU A 34 -36.05 -17.19 -46.16
CA LEU A 34 -37.22 -16.50 -46.72
C LEU A 34 -38.45 -16.55 -45.80
N VAL A 35 -38.82 -15.40 -45.21
CA VAL A 35 -40.18 -14.76 -45.25
C VAL A 35 -40.09 -13.43 -44.48
N LYS A 36 -40.96 -12.50 -44.88
CA LYS A 36 -40.90 -11.04 -44.81
C LYS A 36 -42.12 -10.54 -44.00
N VAL A 37 -42.03 -9.28 -43.55
CA VAL A 37 -43.13 -8.32 -43.21
C VAL A 37 -43.72 -8.37 -41.79
N ALA A 38 -43.52 -7.29 -41.01
CA ALA A 38 -44.55 -6.27 -40.77
C ALA A 38 -44.00 -5.10 -39.93
N SER A 39 -44.22 -3.88 -40.43
CA SER A 39 -44.06 -2.63 -39.70
C SER A 39 -45.30 -2.38 -38.82
N ALA A 40 -45.11 -1.80 -37.63
CA ALA A 40 -46.14 -1.02 -36.96
C ALA A 40 -45.47 0.09 -36.13
N GLU A 41 -45.92 1.31 -36.38
CA GLU A 41 -45.47 2.56 -35.77
C GLU A 41 -46.04 2.77 -34.36
N THR A 42 -45.34 3.65 -33.63
CA THR A 42 -45.82 4.54 -32.56
C THR A 42 -46.36 3.93 -31.26
N THR A 43 -45.61 4.15 -30.18
CA THR A 43 -46.12 4.97 -29.07
C THR A 43 -44.99 5.46 -28.18
N SER A 44 -44.87 6.78 -28.10
CA SER A 44 -44.11 7.50 -27.08
C SER A 44 -44.70 7.25 -25.70
N THR A 45 -43.93 6.62 -24.80
CA THR A 45 -44.09 6.81 -23.37
C THR A 45 -42.73 7.11 -22.76
N SER A 46 -42.55 8.39 -22.45
CA SER A 46 -41.45 8.92 -21.68
C SER A 46 -41.48 8.35 -20.26
N PHE A 47 -40.80 7.23 -20.03
CA PHE A 47 -40.41 6.82 -18.69
C PHE A 47 -39.14 7.59 -18.31
N LEU A 48 -39.30 8.81 -17.81
CA LEU A 48 -38.29 9.46 -16.99
C LEU A 48 -38.20 8.69 -15.66
N HIS A 49 -37.57 7.52 -15.71
CA HIS A 49 -37.10 6.87 -14.51
C HIS A 49 -35.82 7.59 -14.09
N LYS A 50 -35.96 8.45 -13.09
CA LYS A 50 -34.90 9.09 -12.33
C LYS A 50 -33.93 7.99 -11.84
N GLN A 51 -32.84 7.78 -12.57
CA GLN A 51 -31.74 6.91 -12.14
C GLN A 51 -30.97 7.64 -11.02
N SER A 52 -31.32 7.28 -9.80
CA SER A 52 -30.47 7.33 -8.62
C SER A 52 -30.29 5.86 -8.24
N SER A 53 -29.11 5.25 -8.12
CA SER A 53 -27.76 5.75 -7.89
C SER A 53 -26.75 4.84 -8.61
N ASP A 54 -25.75 5.41 -9.29
CA ASP A 54 -24.70 4.66 -10.01
C ASP A 54 -23.55 4.25 -9.06
N ALA A 55 -23.88 3.93 -7.81
CA ALA A 55 -22.90 3.48 -6.82
C ALA A 55 -22.57 2.01 -7.08
N LEU A 56 -21.33 1.74 -7.49
CA LEU A 56 -20.82 0.39 -7.76
C LEU A 56 -20.80 -0.50 -6.50
N VAL A 57 -20.86 0.12 -5.32
CA VAL A 57 -20.88 -0.53 -4.01
C VAL A 57 -22.10 -0.04 -3.23
N GLY A 58 -22.78 -0.96 -2.55
CA GLY A 58 -23.91 -0.61 -1.68
C GLY A 58 -23.50 0.43 -0.62
N PRO A 59 -24.42 1.30 -0.17
CA PRO A 59 -24.06 2.43 0.67
C PRO A 59 -23.38 1.99 1.98
N GLY A 60 -22.21 2.59 2.26
CA GLY A 60 -21.70 2.77 3.62
C GLY A 60 -20.61 1.83 4.13
N ASN A 61 -20.12 0.84 3.36
CA ASN A 61 -19.10 -0.11 3.86
C ASN A 61 -17.91 -0.39 2.93
N GLY A 62 -17.81 0.25 1.76
CA GLY A 62 -16.74 0.01 0.81
C GLY A 62 -15.41 0.69 1.19
N ILE A 63 -14.26 0.07 0.92
CA ILE A 63 -12.94 0.68 1.12
C ILE A 63 -12.35 1.12 -0.23
N GLY A 64 -12.02 2.40 -0.39
CA GLY A 64 -11.33 2.91 -1.58
C GLY A 64 -9.81 2.85 -1.41
N ILE A 65 -9.08 2.26 -2.36
CA ILE A 65 -7.61 2.12 -2.31
C ILE A 65 -6.99 2.89 -3.48
N ILE A 66 -6.18 3.90 -3.17
CA ILE A 66 -5.35 4.62 -4.16
C ILE A 66 -4.03 3.87 -4.33
N GLY A 67 -3.93 3.08 -5.39
CA GLY A 67 -2.73 2.32 -5.74
C GLY A 67 -1.93 2.92 -6.89
N GLY A 68 -0.94 2.17 -7.38
CA GLY A 68 -0.20 2.48 -8.60
C GLY A 68 1.09 3.28 -8.42
N VAL A 69 1.46 3.62 -7.17
CA VAL A 69 2.81 4.10 -6.86
C VAL A 69 3.83 2.97 -7.05
N SER A 70 3.53 1.81 -6.48
CA SER A 70 4.21 0.54 -6.73
C SER A 70 3.13 -0.53 -6.91
N ILE A 71 3.23 -1.33 -7.97
CA ILE A 71 2.29 -2.44 -8.20
C ILE A 71 2.43 -3.45 -7.06
N ASP A 72 3.67 -3.74 -6.64
CA ASP A 72 3.94 -4.71 -5.58
C ASP A 72 3.38 -4.25 -4.24
N SER A 73 3.60 -2.99 -3.85
CA SER A 73 3.03 -2.44 -2.60
C SER A 73 1.50 -2.45 -2.65
N THR A 74 0.91 -2.11 -3.80
CA THR A 74 -0.55 -2.12 -4.00
C THR A 74 -1.13 -3.53 -3.84
N LEU A 75 -0.51 -4.53 -4.47
CA LEU A 75 -0.95 -5.92 -4.40
C LEU A 75 -0.72 -6.53 -3.02
N SER A 76 0.42 -6.24 -2.37
CA SER A 76 0.69 -6.66 -1.00
C SER A 76 -0.37 -6.11 -0.04
N PHE A 77 -0.74 -4.83 -0.15
CA PHE A 77 -1.80 -4.26 0.66
C PHE A 77 -3.18 -4.90 0.43
N ALA A 78 -3.56 -5.13 -0.84
CA ALA A 78 -4.81 -5.81 -1.16
C ALA A 78 -4.84 -7.25 -0.60
N LYS A 79 -3.70 -7.96 -0.66
CA LYS A 79 -3.54 -9.28 -0.05
C LYS A 79 -3.69 -9.21 1.47
N ARG A 80 -3.05 -8.25 2.14
CA ARG A 80 -3.17 -8.04 3.60
C ARG A 80 -4.61 -7.78 4.03
N LEU A 81 -5.34 -6.94 3.30
CA LEU A 81 -6.77 -6.72 3.56
C LEU A 81 -7.54 -8.04 3.44
N LYS A 82 -7.32 -8.81 2.37
CA LYS A 82 -7.95 -10.12 2.20
C LYS A 82 -7.61 -11.08 3.35
N ASP A 83 -6.35 -11.15 3.75
CA ASP A 83 -5.91 -12.08 4.80
C ASP A 83 -6.52 -11.68 6.15
N LEU A 84 -6.53 -10.40 6.52
CA LEU A 84 -7.22 -9.90 7.72
C LEU A 84 -8.74 -10.15 7.71
N LEU A 85 -9.36 -10.11 6.53
CA LEU A 85 -10.77 -10.43 6.36
C LEU A 85 -11.10 -11.91 6.56
N LEU A 86 -10.15 -12.81 6.31
CA LEU A 86 -10.33 -14.25 6.51
C LEU A 86 -10.20 -14.65 7.99
N GLU A 87 -9.38 -13.93 8.75
CA GLU A 87 -9.15 -14.20 10.17
C GLU A 87 -10.30 -13.74 11.08
N GLU A 88 -11.15 -12.82 10.60
CA GLU A 88 -12.24 -12.23 11.40
C GLU A 88 -13.61 -12.70 10.91
N GLU A 89 -14.39 -13.35 11.78
CA GLU A 89 -15.75 -13.79 11.46
C GLU A 89 -16.69 -12.59 11.27
N GLY A 90 -17.09 -12.31 10.02
CA GLY A 90 -18.00 -11.21 9.71
C GLY A 90 -18.21 -10.96 8.21
N SER A 91 -19.05 -9.98 7.89
CA SER A 91 -19.21 -9.51 6.51
C SER A 91 -17.91 -8.86 6.04
N SER A 92 -17.36 -9.33 4.92
CA SER A 92 -16.17 -8.76 4.31
C SER A 92 -16.54 -7.49 3.55
N PRO A 93 -16.13 -6.28 4.00
CA PRO A 93 -16.35 -5.06 3.24
C PRO A 93 -15.76 -5.16 1.83
N PRO A 94 -16.50 -4.76 0.79
CA PRO A 94 -15.94 -4.68 -0.55
C PRO A 94 -14.87 -3.59 -0.59
N PHE A 95 -13.90 -3.71 -1.49
CA PHE A 95 -12.93 -2.65 -1.75
C PHE A 95 -12.81 -2.37 -3.24
N ILE A 96 -12.57 -1.10 -3.57
CA ILE A 96 -12.32 -0.63 -4.93
C ILE A 96 -10.86 -0.20 -5.00
N LEU A 97 -10.10 -0.83 -5.88
CA LEU A 97 -8.71 -0.48 -6.13
C LEU A 97 -8.60 0.40 -7.39
N CYS A 98 -8.13 1.64 -7.21
CA CYS A 98 -7.77 2.52 -8.33
C CYS A 98 -6.25 2.53 -8.49
N SER A 99 -5.75 1.73 -9.43
CA SER A 99 -4.31 1.63 -9.74
C SER A 99 -4.04 2.11 -11.17
N ASP A 100 -3.11 3.06 -11.30
CA ASP A 100 -2.56 3.51 -12.58
C ASP A 100 -1.04 3.42 -12.47
N PRO A 101 -0.38 2.53 -13.22
CA PRO A 101 1.06 2.32 -13.14
C PRO A 101 1.86 3.49 -13.72
N SER A 102 1.23 4.44 -14.41
CA SER A 102 1.92 5.63 -14.95
C SER A 102 2.59 6.44 -13.85
N LEU A 103 2.00 6.47 -12.65
CA LEU A 103 2.53 7.12 -11.44
C LEU A 103 3.83 6.50 -10.92
N SER A 104 4.05 5.20 -11.16
CA SER A 104 5.23 4.50 -10.62
C SER A 104 6.54 5.07 -11.15
N LYS A 105 6.56 5.52 -12.42
CA LYS A 105 7.74 6.11 -13.05
C LYS A 105 8.09 7.46 -12.44
N GLU A 106 7.08 8.27 -12.15
CA GLU A 106 7.24 9.60 -11.57
C GLU A 106 7.76 9.49 -10.12
N LEU A 107 7.16 8.63 -9.31
CA LEU A 107 7.56 8.44 -7.91
C LEU A 107 8.91 7.72 -7.75
N SER A 108 9.23 6.75 -8.61
CA SER A 108 10.55 6.10 -8.63
C SER A 108 11.69 7.08 -8.95
N SER A 109 11.39 8.17 -9.65
CA SER A 109 12.36 9.23 -9.93
C SER A 109 12.58 10.13 -8.72
N LEU A 110 11.56 10.28 -7.87
CA LEU A 110 11.61 11.10 -6.67
C LEU A 110 12.32 10.37 -5.53
N ASP A 111 12.01 9.08 -5.33
CA ASP A 111 12.64 8.25 -4.30
C ASP A 111 14.15 8.08 -4.54
N ARG A 112 14.56 7.80 -5.79
CA ARG A 112 15.98 7.76 -6.19
C ARG A 112 16.72 9.09 -6.07
N ARG A 113 16.00 10.21 -6.19
CA ARG A 113 16.59 11.55 -6.00
C ARG A 113 16.71 11.91 -4.53
N SER A 114 15.80 11.45 -3.67
CA SER A 114 15.85 11.70 -2.22
C SER A 114 16.82 10.78 -1.46
N SER A 115 17.12 9.59 -2.00
CA SER A 115 18.14 8.67 -1.48
C SER A 115 19.57 9.08 -1.88
N SER A 116 19.72 10.07 -2.77
CA SER A 116 21.00 10.67 -3.13
C SER A 116 21.22 11.95 -2.29
N PRO A 117 22.28 12.03 -1.46
CA PRO A 117 22.59 13.25 -0.70
C PRO A 117 23.02 14.46 -1.59
N PHE A 118 23.05 14.30 -2.92
CA PHE A 118 23.66 15.26 -3.86
C PHE A 118 22.69 15.89 -4.90
N SER A 119 21.38 15.63 -4.86
CA SER A 119 20.45 16.20 -5.85
C SER A 119 19.32 17.00 -5.19
N SER A 120 19.58 18.30 -4.97
CA SER A 120 18.63 19.25 -4.36
C SER A 120 17.73 19.98 -5.37
N ALA A 121 17.67 19.54 -6.63
CA ALA A 121 16.80 20.16 -7.63
C ALA A 121 15.43 19.47 -7.64
N LYS A 122 14.55 19.90 -6.73
CA LYS A 122 13.10 19.70 -6.87
C LYS A 122 12.64 20.52 -8.09
N THR A 123 12.20 19.88 -9.17
CA THR A 123 11.36 20.59 -10.13
C THR A 123 9.94 20.55 -9.56
N GLU A 124 9.41 21.69 -9.11
CA GLU A 124 8.04 21.81 -8.56
C GLU A 124 6.98 21.20 -9.51
N ALA A 125 7.26 21.22 -10.81
CA ALA A 125 6.41 20.62 -11.85
C ALA A 125 6.21 19.10 -11.72
N ASP A 126 7.24 18.34 -11.32
CA ASP A 126 7.18 16.87 -11.23
C ASP A 126 6.25 16.44 -10.07
N CYS A 127 6.34 17.11 -8.92
CA CYS A 127 5.48 16.83 -7.77
C CYS A 127 4.01 17.20 -8.03
N SER A 128 3.76 18.31 -8.74
CA SER A 128 2.40 18.76 -9.05
C SER A 128 1.60 17.72 -9.86
N THR A 129 2.27 17.04 -10.80
CA THR A 129 1.64 16.02 -11.65
C THR A 129 1.25 14.78 -10.83
N VAL A 130 2.13 14.36 -9.91
CA VAL A 130 1.88 13.24 -8.99
C VAL A 130 0.68 13.55 -8.09
N VAL A 131 0.67 14.70 -7.42
CA VAL A 131 -0.41 15.11 -6.52
C VAL A 131 -1.73 15.20 -7.27
N GLU A 132 -1.75 15.78 -8.46
CA GLU A 132 -2.96 15.91 -9.27
C GLU A 132 -3.48 14.53 -9.75
N ASN A 133 -2.61 13.59 -10.09
CA ASN A 133 -3.04 12.22 -10.38
C ASN A 133 -3.67 11.57 -9.13
N LEU A 134 -3.02 11.67 -7.97
CA LEU A 134 -3.55 11.13 -6.71
C LEU A 134 -4.89 11.77 -6.33
N ARG A 135 -5.06 13.08 -6.54
CA ARG A 135 -6.33 13.80 -6.37
C ARG A 135 -7.42 13.27 -7.29
N ARG A 136 -7.13 13.03 -8.57
CA ARG A 136 -8.09 12.44 -9.51
C ARG A 136 -8.54 11.05 -9.09
N LYS A 137 -7.61 10.20 -8.65
CA LYS A 137 -7.93 8.86 -8.12
C LYS A 137 -8.79 8.93 -6.86
N ARG A 138 -8.42 9.80 -5.93
CA ARG A 138 -9.20 10.06 -4.71
C ARG A 138 -10.61 10.56 -5.05
N ALA A 139 -10.77 11.48 -6.00
CA ALA A 139 -12.06 11.99 -6.45
C ALA A 139 -12.91 10.92 -7.15
N PHE A 140 -12.29 10.05 -7.93
CA PHE A 140 -12.97 8.90 -8.51
C PHE A 140 -13.51 7.99 -7.40
N LEU A 141 -12.67 7.60 -6.43
CA LEU A 141 -13.07 6.72 -5.33
C LEU A 141 -14.17 7.36 -4.47
N ASP A 142 -14.07 8.64 -4.12
CA ASP A 142 -15.08 9.35 -3.33
C ASP A 142 -16.48 9.27 -3.97
N ARG A 143 -16.56 9.30 -5.30
CA ARG A 143 -17.82 9.18 -6.05
C ARG A 143 -18.40 7.77 -6.11
N THR A 144 -17.64 6.74 -5.73
CA THR A 144 -18.08 5.34 -5.81
C THR A 144 -18.87 4.87 -4.58
N GLY A 145 -19.02 5.71 -3.55
CA GLY A 145 -19.78 5.38 -2.33
C GLY A 145 -19.00 4.55 -1.30
N VAL A 146 -17.67 4.56 -1.37
CA VAL A 146 -16.80 3.99 -0.32
C VAL A 146 -16.96 4.78 0.99
N CYS A 147 -16.81 4.12 2.14
CA CYS A 147 -16.89 4.75 3.45
C CYS A 147 -15.58 5.39 3.90
N CYS A 148 -14.45 4.99 3.32
CA CYS A 148 -13.14 5.59 3.56
C CYS A 148 -12.22 5.38 2.35
N VAL A 149 -11.18 6.20 2.28
CA VAL A 149 -10.12 6.09 1.29
C VAL A 149 -8.79 5.83 2.01
N VAL A 150 -7.93 5.00 1.42
CA VAL A 150 -6.57 4.73 1.88
C VAL A 150 -5.55 4.75 0.75
N MET A 151 -4.30 5.00 1.12
CA MET A 151 -3.17 5.07 0.20
C MET A 151 -1.98 4.28 0.79
N PRO A 152 -1.76 3.03 0.35
CA PRO A 152 -0.70 2.17 0.86
C PRO A 152 0.66 2.51 0.23
N CYS A 153 1.18 3.70 0.51
CA CYS A 153 2.51 4.14 0.12
C CYS A 153 3.03 5.17 1.11
N HIS A 154 4.16 4.90 1.76
CA HIS A 154 4.68 5.77 2.81
C HIS A 154 4.99 7.20 2.31
N ILE A 155 5.70 7.32 1.18
CA ILE A 155 6.17 8.61 0.64
C ILE A 155 5.00 9.51 0.27
N SER A 156 3.94 8.95 -0.31
CA SER A 156 2.80 9.74 -0.77
C SER A 156 2.04 10.42 0.37
N HIS A 157 2.17 9.97 1.62
CA HIS A 157 1.58 10.66 2.78
C HIS A 157 2.21 12.03 3.04
N SER A 158 3.36 12.36 2.44
CA SER A 158 3.90 13.73 2.48
C SER A 158 2.99 14.77 1.81
N TRP A 159 2.11 14.35 0.90
CA TRP A 159 1.08 15.19 0.27
C TRP A 159 -0.33 14.83 0.73
N HIS A 160 -0.48 14.18 1.88
CA HIS A 160 -1.79 13.70 2.35
C HIS A 160 -2.81 14.83 2.44
N ASP A 161 -2.46 15.96 3.06
CA ASP A 161 -3.37 17.10 3.22
C ASP A 161 -3.81 17.69 1.88
N GLU A 162 -2.89 17.79 0.91
CA GLU A 162 -3.21 18.25 -0.45
C GLU A 162 -4.16 17.26 -1.13
N ILE A 163 -3.89 15.97 -1.08
CA ILE A 163 -4.71 14.94 -1.75
C ILE A 163 -6.10 14.83 -1.09
N LYS A 164 -6.17 15.03 0.24
CA LYS A 164 -7.39 15.00 1.06
C LYS A 164 -8.37 16.10 0.71
N GLU A 165 -7.90 17.23 0.18
CA GLU A 165 -8.76 18.38 -0.10
C GLU A 165 -9.98 17.98 -0.96
N GLY A 166 -11.17 18.32 -0.48
CA GLY A 166 -12.44 17.99 -1.13
C GLY A 166 -12.83 16.50 -1.08
N CYS A 167 -12.21 15.68 -0.22
CA CYS A 167 -12.67 14.32 0.06
C CYS A 167 -13.87 14.35 1.01
N SER A 168 -15.00 13.76 0.59
CA SER A 168 -16.23 13.74 1.39
C SER A 168 -16.17 12.71 2.52
N VAL A 169 -15.41 11.63 2.30
CA VAL A 169 -15.22 10.53 3.26
C VAL A 169 -13.84 10.59 3.94
N PRO A 170 -13.66 9.94 5.10
CA PRO A 170 -12.36 9.85 5.76
C PRO A 170 -11.26 9.34 4.83
N PHE A 171 -10.22 10.15 4.62
CA PHE A 171 -8.98 9.73 3.96
C PHE A 171 -7.91 9.44 5.02
N LEU A 172 -7.62 8.16 5.26
CA LEU A 172 -6.81 7.74 6.40
C LEU A 172 -5.32 8.06 6.19
N HIS A 173 -4.70 8.67 7.20
CA HIS A 173 -3.26 8.94 7.24
C HIS A 173 -2.54 7.77 7.94
N VAL A 174 -1.50 7.20 7.32
CA VAL A 174 -0.82 6.00 7.85
C VAL A 174 -0.20 6.24 9.23
N GLY A 175 0.41 7.41 9.44
CA GLY A 175 0.98 7.79 10.74
C GLY A 175 -0.08 7.93 11.85
N GLU A 176 -1.29 8.36 11.51
CA GLU A 176 -2.39 8.46 12.48
C GLU A 176 -2.94 7.08 12.83
N CYS A 177 -3.06 6.19 11.84
CA CYS A 177 -3.44 4.80 12.06
C CYS A 177 -2.48 4.12 13.04
N VAL A 178 -1.17 4.23 12.81
CA VAL A 178 -0.15 3.66 13.70
C VAL A 178 -0.21 4.27 15.11
N ALA A 179 -0.29 5.60 15.22
CA ALA A 179 -0.36 6.28 16.51
C ALA A 179 -1.61 5.89 17.31
N ASN A 180 -2.75 5.75 16.65
CA ASN A 180 -4.00 5.31 17.28
C ASN A 180 -3.94 3.85 17.74
N GLU A 181 -3.34 2.96 16.94
CA GLU A 181 -3.13 1.56 17.31
C GLU A 181 -2.21 1.42 18.52
N LEU A 182 -1.08 2.12 18.51
CA LEU A 182 -0.15 2.17 19.66
C LEU A 182 -0.82 2.69 20.93
N LYS A 183 -1.70 3.68 20.81
CA LYS A 183 -2.45 4.21 21.96
C LYS A 183 -3.44 3.19 22.52
N GLN A 184 -4.10 2.43 21.64
CA GLN A 184 -5.04 1.38 22.04
C GLN A 184 -4.34 0.16 22.67
N ALA A 185 -3.07 -0.09 22.32
CA ALA A 185 -2.28 -1.19 22.88
C ALA A 185 -1.94 -1.01 24.37
N GLN A 186 -2.19 0.15 24.98
CA GLN A 186 -2.00 0.43 26.42
C GLN A 186 -0.64 -0.05 26.97
N LEU A 187 0.43 0.19 26.19
CA LEU A 187 1.78 -0.19 26.56
C LEU A 187 2.21 0.53 27.85
N LYS A 188 3.09 -0.11 28.63
CA LYS A 188 3.73 0.50 29.79
C LYS A 188 5.13 0.98 29.42
N PRO A 189 5.57 2.16 29.87
CA PRO A 189 6.95 2.62 29.69
C PRO A 189 7.95 1.57 30.18
N LEU A 190 9.08 1.45 29.48
CA LEU A 190 10.15 0.53 29.86
C LEU A 190 10.98 1.05 31.05
N GLU A 191 10.98 2.37 31.25
CA GLU A 191 11.67 3.02 32.37
C GLU A 191 10.65 3.80 33.22
N SER A 192 10.84 3.81 34.53
CA SER A 192 9.91 4.47 35.44
C SER A 192 9.98 5.99 35.25
N GLY A 193 8.84 6.62 35.01
CA GLY A 193 8.74 8.07 34.82
C GLY A 193 9.09 8.56 33.41
N SER A 194 9.39 7.67 32.46
CA SER A 194 9.61 8.05 31.06
C SER A 194 8.31 7.94 30.24
N PRO A 195 8.17 8.72 29.14
CA PRO A 195 7.09 8.52 28.18
C PRO A 195 7.25 7.18 27.47
N LEU A 196 6.19 6.75 26.78
CA LEU A 196 6.28 5.61 25.85
C LEU A 196 7.15 6.00 24.65
N ARG A 197 8.22 5.25 24.41
CA ARG A 197 9.21 5.54 23.38
C ARG A 197 8.98 4.64 22.18
N ILE A 198 8.88 5.21 20.98
CA ILE A 198 8.58 4.50 19.75
C ILE A 198 9.73 4.72 18.76
N GLY A 199 10.39 3.63 18.38
CA GLY A 199 11.42 3.67 17.35
C GLY A 199 10.80 3.80 15.97
N VAL A 200 11.43 4.55 15.06
CA VAL A 200 11.06 4.54 13.63
C VAL A 200 12.28 4.10 12.83
N LEU A 201 12.14 2.97 12.14
CA LEU A 201 13.15 2.44 11.23
C LEU A 201 12.63 2.55 9.80
N ALA A 202 13.30 3.36 8.99
CA ALA A 202 12.87 3.68 7.63
C ALA A 202 13.97 3.38 6.61
N THR A 203 13.61 2.86 5.44
CA THR A 203 14.57 2.73 4.31
C THR A 203 14.93 4.07 3.68
N ASN A 204 14.12 5.10 3.90
CA ASN A 204 14.43 6.49 3.56
C ASN A 204 14.43 7.32 4.86
N PRO A 205 15.56 7.37 5.59
CA PRO A 205 15.64 7.93 6.93
C PRO A 205 15.43 9.45 6.99
N SER A 206 15.68 10.16 5.88
CA SER A 206 15.49 11.62 5.82
C SER A 206 14.02 12.02 5.69
N LEU A 207 13.21 11.21 4.99
CA LEU A 207 11.83 11.57 4.63
C LEU A 207 10.80 10.88 5.51
N LEU A 208 10.86 9.55 5.62
CA LEU A 208 9.75 8.78 6.19
C LEU A 208 9.50 9.02 7.67
N PRO A 209 10.50 9.25 8.53
CA PRO A 209 10.23 9.58 9.94
C PRO A 209 9.31 10.77 10.13
N THR A 210 9.38 11.77 9.24
CA THR A 210 8.53 12.97 9.32
C THR A 210 7.03 12.65 9.19
N ILE A 211 6.66 11.58 8.48
CA ILE A 211 5.27 11.11 8.33
C ILE A 211 4.68 10.61 9.66
N TYR A 212 5.52 10.07 10.53
CA TYR A 212 5.08 9.47 11.79
C TYR A 212 5.28 10.39 12.98
N GLN A 213 6.35 11.19 12.96
CA GLN A 213 6.85 11.89 14.14
C GLN A 213 5.78 12.77 14.80
N GLU A 214 5.22 13.72 14.06
CA GLU A 214 4.19 14.63 14.56
C GLU A 214 2.95 13.88 15.07
N LYS A 215 2.52 12.85 14.33
CA LYS A 215 1.32 12.06 14.68
C LYS A 215 1.52 11.28 15.97
N LEU A 216 2.72 10.73 16.20
CA LEU A 216 3.07 10.02 17.43
C LEU A 216 3.21 10.97 18.62
N GLU A 217 3.93 12.07 18.45
CA GLU A 217 4.13 13.08 19.49
C GLU A 217 2.80 13.67 19.96
N SER A 218 1.85 13.91 19.04
CA SER A 218 0.50 14.37 19.37
C SER A 218 -0.29 13.41 20.28
N LYS A 219 0.09 12.12 20.35
CA LYS A 219 -0.51 11.10 21.23
C LYS A 219 0.27 10.90 22.54
N GLY A 220 1.35 11.65 22.75
CA GLY A 220 2.21 11.60 23.92
C GLY A 220 3.32 10.55 23.84
N PHE A 221 3.68 10.09 22.64
CA PHE A 221 4.83 9.22 22.43
C PHE A 221 6.10 10.03 22.21
N GLU A 222 7.22 9.54 22.73
CA GLU A 222 8.54 10.03 22.35
C GLU A 222 9.04 9.22 21.14
N VAL A 223 9.48 9.91 20.09
CA VAL A 223 9.96 9.27 18.87
C VAL A 223 11.47 9.14 18.91
N VAL A 224 11.96 7.92 18.70
CA VAL A 224 13.39 7.59 18.73
C VAL A 224 13.85 7.20 17.33
N LEU A 225 14.83 7.93 16.81
CA LEU A 225 15.44 7.68 15.53
C LEU A 225 16.85 7.11 15.70
N LEU A 226 17.37 6.51 14.62
CA LEU A 226 18.78 6.21 14.53
C LEU A 226 19.57 7.52 14.40
N ASP A 227 20.78 7.52 14.93
CA ASP A 227 21.72 8.60 14.63
C ASP A 227 22.31 8.40 13.22
N LYS A 228 22.75 9.51 12.62
CA LYS A 228 23.28 9.52 11.25
C LYS A 228 24.38 8.50 11.02
N ALA A 229 25.30 8.35 11.99
CA ALA A 229 26.40 7.40 11.88
C ALA A 229 25.87 5.96 11.80
N THR A 230 24.90 5.60 12.64
CA THR A 230 24.28 4.28 12.57
C THR A 230 23.54 4.07 11.24
N GLU A 231 22.79 5.06 10.76
CA GLU A 231 22.08 4.99 9.48
C GLU A 231 23.03 4.75 8.30
N GLU A 232 24.13 5.50 8.25
CA GLU A 232 25.18 5.40 7.21
C GLU A 232 25.84 4.02 7.15
N HIS A 233 25.94 3.34 8.29
CA HIS A 233 26.60 2.03 8.39
C HIS A 233 25.63 0.84 8.39
N THR A 234 24.31 1.08 8.43
CA THR A 234 23.31 0.00 8.50
C THR A 234 22.21 0.16 7.47
N VAL A 235 21.34 1.17 7.62
CA VAL A 235 20.15 1.37 6.77
C VAL A 235 20.54 1.64 5.32
N ILE A 236 21.46 2.56 5.07
CA ILE A 236 21.90 2.90 3.71
C ILE A 236 22.47 1.67 2.98
N PRO A 237 23.46 0.95 3.54
CA PRO A 237 23.98 -0.25 2.87
C PRO A 237 22.94 -1.38 2.79
N ALA A 238 21.96 -1.47 3.70
CA ALA A 238 20.86 -2.44 3.59
C ALA A 238 20.00 -2.17 2.35
N VAL A 239 19.68 -0.90 2.08
CA VAL A 239 18.94 -0.48 0.88
C VAL A 239 19.77 -0.73 -0.38
N GLU A 240 21.07 -0.45 -0.35
CA GLU A 240 21.96 -0.79 -1.46
C GLU A 240 22.00 -2.30 -1.74
N ALA A 241 22.04 -3.13 -0.69
CA ALA A 241 22.02 -4.57 -0.82
C ALA A 241 20.69 -5.06 -1.43
N LEU A 242 19.53 -4.50 -1.01
CA LEU A 242 18.24 -4.76 -1.64
C LEU A 242 18.26 -4.44 -3.14
N ASN A 243 18.81 -3.29 -3.52
CA ASN A 243 18.93 -2.89 -4.93
C ASN A 243 19.79 -3.85 -5.75
N ARG A 244 20.79 -4.49 -5.12
CA ARG A 244 21.64 -5.52 -5.71
C ARG A 244 21.03 -6.93 -5.62
N LYS A 245 19.84 -7.08 -5.02
CA LYS A 245 19.18 -8.35 -4.71
C LYS A 245 19.97 -9.24 -3.75
N ASP A 246 20.85 -8.64 -2.95
CA ASP A 246 21.50 -9.29 -1.81
C ASP A 246 20.57 -9.20 -0.59
N PHE A 247 19.58 -10.10 -0.55
CA PHE A 247 18.58 -10.11 0.52
C PHE A 247 19.17 -10.49 1.87
N GLU A 248 20.16 -11.39 1.91
CA GLU A 248 20.80 -11.80 3.16
C GLU A 248 21.61 -10.65 3.77
N GLY A 249 22.42 -9.96 2.96
CA GLY A 249 23.14 -8.76 3.38
C GLY A 249 22.18 -7.66 3.87
N ALA A 250 21.10 -7.41 3.13
CA ALA A 250 20.08 -6.44 3.50
C ALA A 250 19.41 -6.78 4.84
N GLN A 251 19.00 -8.04 5.04
CA GLN A 251 18.38 -8.51 6.28
C GLN A 251 19.32 -8.34 7.47
N ASN A 252 20.59 -8.75 7.32
CA ASN A 252 21.57 -8.66 8.41
C ASN A 252 21.77 -7.21 8.86
N LEU A 253 21.97 -6.30 7.91
CA LEU A 253 22.16 -4.87 8.19
C LEU A 253 20.90 -4.23 8.79
N PHE A 254 19.72 -4.58 8.28
CA PHE A 254 18.45 -4.08 8.81
C PHE A 254 18.17 -4.56 10.23
N LYS A 255 18.49 -5.84 10.53
CA LYS A 255 18.37 -6.38 11.89
C LYS A 255 19.31 -5.71 12.87
N ILE A 256 20.53 -5.36 12.45
CA ILE A 256 21.47 -4.58 13.28
C ILE A 256 20.85 -3.20 13.59
N ALA A 257 20.33 -2.51 12.58
CA ALA A 257 19.66 -1.21 12.76
C ALA A 257 18.47 -1.31 13.74
N LEU A 258 17.64 -2.34 13.60
CA LEU A 258 16.52 -2.65 14.49
C LEU A 258 16.99 -2.92 15.93
N GLN A 259 18.04 -3.71 16.10
CA GLN A 259 18.61 -4.01 17.42
C GLN A 259 19.15 -2.75 18.11
N VAL A 260 19.81 -1.85 17.38
CA VAL A 260 20.26 -0.58 17.94
C VAL A 260 19.09 0.25 18.48
N LEU A 261 17.96 0.32 17.77
CA LEU A 261 16.76 0.99 18.28
C LEU A 261 16.21 0.30 19.54
N LEU A 262 16.17 -1.03 19.57
CA LEU A 262 15.71 -1.78 20.74
C LEU A 262 16.60 -1.54 21.96
N MET A 263 17.91 -1.40 21.78
CA MET A 263 18.86 -1.06 22.85
C MET A 263 18.66 0.37 23.37
N LYS A 264 18.00 1.25 22.62
CA LYS A 264 17.59 2.60 23.08
C LYS A 264 16.29 2.58 23.90
N ALA A 265 15.88 1.43 24.44
CA ALA A 265 14.71 1.27 25.32
C ALA A 265 13.39 1.74 24.70
N VAL A 266 13.16 1.42 23.42
CA VAL A 266 11.88 1.67 22.74
C VAL A 266 10.88 0.55 23.03
N ASN A 267 9.61 0.92 23.21
CA ASN A 267 8.50 0.00 23.46
C ASN A 267 8.11 -0.81 22.21
N ARG A 268 8.14 -0.16 21.05
CA ARG A 268 7.86 -0.73 19.72
C ARG A 268 8.68 -0.01 18.67
N VAL A 269 8.92 -0.68 17.54
CA VAL A 269 9.58 -0.09 16.38
C VAL A 269 8.63 -0.12 15.18
N ILE A 270 8.42 1.04 14.57
CA ILE A 270 7.68 1.18 13.32
C ILE A 270 8.63 0.89 12.17
N LEU A 271 8.23 -0.02 11.29
CA LEU A 271 9.03 -0.42 10.13
C LEU A 271 8.49 0.24 8.86
N ALA A 272 9.00 1.44 8.55
CA ALA A 272 8.58 2.23 7.40
C ALA A 272 9.39 1.83 6.14
N SER A 273 9.00 0.72 5.51
CA SER A 273 9.65 0.19 4.31
C SER A 273 8.65 -0.55 3.42
N ASP A 274 8.72 -0.29 2.11
CA ASP A 274 7.99 -1.06 1.10
C ASP A 274 8.57 -2.47 0.88
N HIS A 275 9.74 -2.76 1.43
CA HIS A 275 10.46 -4.04 1.29
C HIS A 275 10.50 -4.85 2.59
N LEU A 276 9.53 -4.64 3.47
CA LEU A 276 9.58 -5.17 4.81
C LEU A 276 9.64 -6.70 4.86
N GLU A 277 8.84 -7.38 4.04
CA GLU A 277 8.84 -8.85 3.96
C GLU A 277 10.22 -9.41 3.55
N GLN A 278 10.99 -8.66 2.73
CA GLN A 278 12.35 -9.05 2.35
C GLN A 278 13.38 -8.72 3.45
N LEU A 279 13.16 -7.68 4.25
CA LEU A 279 14.08 -7.20 5.28
C LEU A 279 13.90 -7.90 6.63
N LEU A 280 12.68 -8.30 6.95
CA LEU A 280 12.33 -8.97 8.19
C LEU A 280 11.25 -10.02 7.92
N PRO A 281 11.64 -11.29 7.71
CA PRO A 281 10.69 -12.37 7.46
C PRO A 281 9.65 -12.51 8.59
N PRO A 282 8.39 -12.89 8.29
CA PRO A 282 7.32 -12.98 9.30
C PRO A 282 7.61 -13.95 10.45
N GLU A 283 8.47 -14.95 10.24
CA GLU A 283 8.87 -15.93 11.24
C GLU A 283 9.93 -15.40 12.22
N ASP A 284 10.49 -14.21 11.96
CA ASP A 284 11.52 -13.63 12.80
C ASP A 284 10.92 -13.17 14.15
N PRO A 285 11.51 -13.60 15.30
CA PRO A 285 10.99 -13.25 16.61
C PRO A 285 10.97 -11.73 16.89
N LEU A 286 11.80 -10.95 16.18
CA LEU A 286 11.81 -9.49 16.31
C LEU A 286 10.51 -8.85 15.83
N TRP A 287 9.69 -9.55 15.02
CA TRP A 287 8.38 -9.07 14.58
C TRP A 287 7.48 -8.71 15.76
N THR A 288 7.58 -9.42 16.88
CA THR A 288 6.81 -9.16 18.11
C THR A 288 7.08 -7.79 18.75
N LYS A 289 8.20 -7.16 18.40
CA LYS A 289 8.60 -5.81 18.85
C LYS A 289 8.29 -4.73 17.82
N CYS A 290 7.78 -5.11 16.66
CA CYS A 290 7.62 -4.22 15.53
C CYS A 290 6.15 -3.95 15.23
N ILE A 291 5.91 -2.89 14.47
CA ILE A 291 4.61 -2.58 13.86
C ILE A 291 4.86 -2.28 12.39
N ASP A 292 4.13 -2.98 11.54
CA ASP A 292 4.04 -2.64 10.13
C ASP A 292 2.95 -1.57 9.94
N PRO A 293 3.30 -0.38 9.41
CA PRO A 293 2.32 0.67 9.13
C PRO A 293 1.20 0.26 8.18
N MET A 294 1.47 -0.63 7.22
CA MET A 294 0.47 -1.09 6.26
C MET A 294 -0.57 -2.00 6.92
N ASP A 295 -0.17 -2.77 7.92
CA ASP A 295 -1.11 -3.57 8.71
C ASP A 295 -2.00 -2.67 9.57
N ALA A 296 -1.43 -1.65 10.20
CA ALA A 296 -2.20 -0.67 10.98
C ALA A 296 -3.19 0.11 10.10
N LEU A 297 -2.78 0.48 8.88
CA LEU A 297 -3.65 1.11 7.89
C LEU A 297 -4.79 0.17 7.46
N ALA A 298 -4.49 -1.10 7.18
CA ALA A 298 -5.49 -2.10 6.80
C ALA A 298 -6.52 -2.34 7.92
N ARG A 299 -6.07 -2.58 9.16
CA ARG A 299 -6.94 -2.73 10.34
C ARG A 299 -7.82 -1.50 10.57
N SER A 300 -7.24 -0.31 10.44
CA SER A 300 -8.01 0.95 10.56
C SER A 300 -9.09 1.06 9.47
N SER A 301 -8.76 0.68 8.23
CA SER A 301 -9.71 0.68 7.11
C SER A 301 -10.90 -0.23 7.38
N LEU A 302 -10.63 -1.45 7.85
CA LEU A 302 -11.65 -2.42 8.22
C LEU A 302 -12.53 -1.92 9.37
N LYS A 303 -11.93 -1.28 10.38
CA LYS A 303 -12.66 -0.67 11.49
C LYS A 303 -13.66 0.40 11.01
N TYR A 304 -13.26 1.26 10.08
CA TYR A 304 -14.16 2.24 9.47
C TYR A 304 -15.29 1.56 8.69
N ALA A 305 -14.95 0.59 7.84
CA ALA A 305 -15.91 -0.12 7.01
C ALA A 305 -16.95 -0.95 7.78
N ARG A 306 -16.63 -1.33 9.01
CA ARG A 306 -17.52 -2.08 9.89
C ARG A 306 -18.22 -1.22 10.94
N SER A 307 -17.84 0.04 11.09
CA SER A 307 -18.55 0.93 12.00
C SER A 307 -19.90 1.26 11.36
N PRO A 308 -21.04 0.81 11.91
CA PRO A 308 -22.34 1.23 11.41
C PRO A 308 -22.37 2.75 11.52
N GLU A 309 -22.75 3.44 10.44
CA GLU A 309 -22.87 4.89 10.43
C GLU A 309 -23.57 5.34 11.72
N THR A 310 -22.86 6.07 12.58
CA THR A 310 -23.52 7.02 13.48
C THR A 310 -24.10 8.11 12.57
N GLY A 311 -25.22 7.78 11.94
CA GLY A 311 -26.02 8.72 11.19
C GLY A 311 -26.55 9.77 12.16
N LYS A 312 -26.10 11.00 11.98
CA LYS A 312 -26.92 12.22 12.02
C LYS A 312 -26.11 13.41 11.53
#